data_AF-A0AAV7UBZ1-F1
#
_entry.id   AF-A0AAV7UBZ1-F1
#
_cell.length_a   1.000
_cell.length_b   1.000
_cell.length_c   1.000
_cell.angle_alpha   90.00
_cell.angle_beta   90.00
_cell.angle_gamma   90.00
#
_symmetry.space_group_name_H-M   'P 1'
#
loop_
_entity.id
_entity.type
_entity.pdbx_description
1 polymer ?
#
loop_
_entity_poly.entity_id
_entity_poly.type
_entity_poly.pdbx_seq_one_letter_code
_entity_poly.pdbx_strand_id
1 'polypeptide(L)'
;MLAWLLQRQRPVPIIQMLCGPSGEKILGQLRVNSHLREHLRTIYAAPCGVDVTWIQEYLDGLRIPLLTEAQSEELEGEVSLDDLMEALGRMVSRKAPGPDGLPVEFYRAYPTVILPQLVQCTERCNTVAKSICEEGQLTCHAAHGASAIYRHALRRLLHTRKRARLDPDGSADNVLNLK
;
A
#
# COMPACT_ATOMS: atom_id res chain seq x y z
N MET A 1 -5.89 -13.92 -20.85
CA MET A 1 -7.13 -14.72 -20.72
C MET A 1 -6.94 -16.04 -19.96
N LEU A 2 -5.97 -16.89 -20.32
CA LEU A 2 -5.79 -18.21 -19.69
C LEU A 2 -5.39 -18.15 -18.19
N ALA A 3 -4.51 -17.24 -17.79
CA ALA A 3 -4.14 -17.07 -16.37
C ALA A 3 -5.33 -16.72 -15.47
N TRP A 4 -6.25 -15.88 -15.97
CA TRP A 4 -7.48 -15.49 -15.27
C TRP A 4 -8.46 -16.66 -15.14
N LEU A 5 -8.60 -17.47 -16.21
CA LEU A 5 -9.39 -18.71 -16.17
C LEU A 5 -8.80 -19.74 -15.20
N LEU A 6 -7.47 -19.91 -15.20
CA LEU A 6 -6.78 -20.78 -14.26
C LEU A 6 -6.95 -20.32 -12.81
N GLN A 7 -6.98 -19.00 -12.56
CA GLN A 7 -7.22 -18.44 -11.24
C GLN A 7 -8.65 -18.69 -10.75
N ARG A 8 -9.66 -18.62 -11.64
CA ARG A 8 -11.05 -19.00 -11.32
C ARG A 8 -11.22 -20.51 -11.09
N GLN A 9 -10.41 -21.33 -11.72
CA GLN A 9 -10.42 -22.79 -11.52
C GLN A 9 -9.57 -23.24 -10.32
N ARG A 10 -8.91 -22.32 -9.59
CA ARG A 10 -8.24 -22.70 -8.35
C ARG A 10 -9.28 -23.14 -7.33
N PRO A 11 -9.12 -24.33 -6.72
CA PRO A 11 -9.94 -24.67 -5.57
C PRO A 11 -9.74 -23.59 -4.50
N VAL A 12 -10.81 -23.28 -3.77
CA VAL A 12 -10.73 -22.34 -2.64
C VAL A 12 -9.60 -22.83 -1.72
N PRO A 13 -8.61 -22.00 -1.38
CA PRO A 13 -7.52 -22.44 -0.52
C PRO A 13 -8.08 -22.81 0.86
N ILE A 14 -8.08 -24.10 1.15
CA ILE A 14 -8.53 -24.66 2.43
C ILE A 14 -7.33 -24.74 3.36
N ILE A 15 -7.40 -24.06 4.50
CA ILE A 15 -6.36 -24.13 5.53
C ILE A 15 -6.45 -25.50 6.21
N GLN A 16 -5.58 -26.43 5.82
CA GLN A 16 -5.61 -27.81 6.32
C GLN A 16 -4.99 -27.96 7.73
N MET A 17 -4.11 -27.03 8.11
CA MET A 17 -3.36 -27.07 9.35
C MET A 17 -3.04 -25.67 9.87
N LEU A 18 -3.08 -25.50 11.18
CA LEU A 18 -2.50 -24.35 11.90
C LEU A 18 -1.48 -24.83 12.93
N CYS A 19 -0.48 -23.99 13.20
CA CYS A 19 0.42 -24.16 14.34
C CYS A 19 0.02 -23.16 15.43
N GLY A 20 -0.32 -23.65 16.62
CA GLY A 20 -0.63 -22.81 17.78
C GLY A 20 0.62 -22.17 18.40
N PRO A 21 0.44 -21.23 19.34
CA PRO A 21 1.54 -20.52 20.00
C PRO A 21 2.46 -21.43 20.83
N SER A 22 1.96 -22.59 21.27
CA SER A 22 2.73 -23.63 21.98
C SER A 22 3.42 -24.63 21.04
N GLY A 23 3.33 -24.45 19.71
CA GLY A 23 3.84 -25.38 18.71
C GLY A 23 2.92 -26.56 18.40
N GLU A 24 1.72 -26.62 18.98
CA GLU A 24 0.72 -27.66 18.67
C GLU A 24 0.22 -27.56 17.22
N LYS A 25 0.12 -28.70 16.53
CA LYS A 25 -0.46 -28.78 15.19
C LYS A 25 -1.96 -29.06 15.26
N ILE A 26 -2.76 -28.08 14.84
CA ILE A 26 -4.21 -28.19 14.74
C ILE A 26 -4.54 -28.61 13.31
N LEU A 27 -5.05 -29.84 13.16
CA LEU A 27 -5.37 -30.46 11.90
C LEU A 27 -6.89 -30.59 11.74
N GLY A 28 -7.37 -30.42 10.51
CA GLY A 28 -8.76 -30.64 10.13
C GLY A 28 -9.61 -29.38 10.17
N GLN A 29 -10.50 -29.25 9.16
CA GLN A 29 -11.18 -27.99 8.87
C GLN A 29 -12.04 -27.46 10.03
N LEU A 30 -12.75 -28.36 10.71
CA LEU A 30 -13.59 -27.98 11.85
C LEU A 30 -12.74 -27.42 13.00
N ARG A 31 -11.65 -28.11 13.35
CA ARG A 31 -10.76 -27.71 14.44
C ARG A 31 -10.03 -26.40 14.13
N VAL A 32 -9.55 -26.25 12.89
CA VAL A 32 -8.94 -25.00 12.40
C VAL A 32 -9.92 -23.84 12.49
N ASN A 33 -11.14 -24.00 11.98
CA ASN A 33 -12.16 -22.94 12.00
C ASN A 33 -12.57 -22.57 13.44
N SER A 34 -12.75 -23.57 14.32
CA SER A 34 -13.07 -23.34 15.73
C SER A 34 -11.96 -22.57 16.45
N HIS A 35 -10.70 -22.94 16.22
CA HIS A 35 -9.56 -22.27 16.84
C HIS A 35 -9.42 -20.82 16.33
N LEU A 36 -9.55 -20.60 15.03
CA LEU A 36 -9.55 -19.24 14.46
C LEU A 36 -10.68 -18.40 15.01
N ARG A 37 -11.89 -18.96 15.09
CA ARG A 37 -13.07 -18.26 15.61
C ARG A 37 -12.85 -17.82 17.05
N GLU A 38 -12.32 -18.71 17.90
CA GLU A 38 -12.09 -18.39 19.31
C GLU A 38 -10.95 -17.37 19.49
N HIS A 39 -9.87 -17.53 18.74
CA HIS A 39 -8.74 -16.62 18.77
C HIS A 39 -9.12 -15.21 18.32
N LEU A 40 -9.81 -15.09 17.18
CA LEU A 40 -10.30 -13.80 16.70
C LEU A 40 -11.32 -13.22 17.68
N ARG A 41 -12.23 -14.03 18.22
CA ARG A 41 -13.15 -13.58 19.26
C ARG A 41 -12.40 -12.99 20.44
N THR A 42 -11.29 -13.61 20.88
CA THR A 42 -10.48 -13.10 21.99
C THR A 42 -9.85 -11.75 21.64
N ILE A 43 -9.21 -11.62 20.48
CA ILE A 43 -8.53 -10.37 20.09
C ILE A 43 -9.54 -9.23 19.89
N TYR A 44 -10.72 -9.51 19.34
CA TYR A 44 -11.74 -8.50 19.09
C TYR A 44 -12.69 -8.25 20.27
N ALA A 45 -12.79 -9.17 21.23
CA ALA A 45 -13.55 -8.98 22.48
C ALA A 45 -12.68 -8.43 23.62
N ALA A 46 -11.35 -8.41 23.47
CA ALA A 46 -10.47 -7.77 24.41
C ALA A 46 -10.92 -6.31 24.60
N PRO A 47 -11.17 -5.87 25.86
CA PRO A 47 -11.54 -4.49 26.10
C PRO A 47 -10.44 -3.59 25.55
N CYS A 48 -10.79 -2.61 24.73
CA CYS A 48 -9.85 -1.61 24.27
C CYS A 48 -9.50 -0.67 25.44
N GLY A 49 -8.72 -1.16 26.40
CA GLY A 49 -8.04 -0.35 27.40
C GLY A 49 -6.86 0.38 26.77
N VAL A 50 -7.07 0.94 25.58
CA VAL A 50 -6.03 1.68 24.88
C VAL A 50 -6.01 3.05 25.53
N ASP A 51 -4.96 3.29 26.29
CA ASP A 51 -4.72 4.59 26.87
C ASP A 51 -4.48 5.60 25.74
N VAL A 52 -5.45 6.48 25.54
CA VAL A 52 -5.38 7.52 24.51
C VAL A 52 -4.17 8.41 24.77
N THR A 53 -3.76 8.58 26.03
CA THR A 53 -2.56 9.34 26.38
C THR A 53 -1.30 8.65 25.88
N TRP A 54 -1.19 7.31 26.04
CA TRP A 54 -0.08 6.53 25.47
C TRP A 54 -0.03 6.61 23.94
N ILE A 55 -1.18 6.54 23.25
CA ILE A 55 -1.20 6.73 21.79
C ILE A 55 -0.69 8.11 21.43
N GLN A 56 -1.14 9.14 22.13
CA GLN A 56 -0.76 10.52 21.88
C GLN A 56 0.75 10.70 22.11
N GLU A 57 1.28 10.25 23.24
CA GLU A 57 2.72 10.28 23.55
C GLU A 57 3.55 9.49 22.53
N TYR A 58 3.06 8.33 22.10
CA TYR A 58 3.70 7.53 21.06
C TYR A 58 3.75 8.29 19.73
N LEU A 59 2.62 8.84 19.29
CA LEU A 59 2.51 9.59 18.03
C LEU A 59 3.34 10.88 18.07
N ASP A 60 3.32 11.60 19.19
CA ASP A 60 4.09 12.83 19.39
C ASP A 60 5.60 12.54 19.48
N GLY A 61 5.97 11.35 19.96
CA GLY A 61 7.35 10.85 19.94
C GLY A 61 7.85 10.46 18.54
N LEU A 62 6.97 10.28 17.55
CA LEU A 62 7.37 10.00 16.18
C LEU A 62 7.88 11.28 15.51
N ARG A 63 9.17 11.31 15.19
CA ARG A 63 9.73 12.32 14.28
C ARG A 63 9.36 11.98 12.84
N ILE A 64 8.13 12.32 12.46
CA ILE A 64 7.69 12.23 11.06
C ILE A 64 8.30 13.42 10.32
N PRO A 65 9.13 13.21 9.28
CA PRO A 65 9.66 14.32 8.50
C PRO A 65 8.49 15.06 7.85
N LEU A 66 8.31 16.33 8.20
CA LEU A 66 7.38 17.21 7.51
C LEU A 66 7.96 17.55 6.15
N LEU A 67 7.10 17.51 5.13
CA LEU A 67 7.44 18.00 3.80
C LEU A 67 7.57 19.52 3.87
N THR A 68 8.58 20.06 3.19
CA THR A 68 8.62 21.50 2.93
C THR A 68 7.51 21.87 1.95
N GLU A 69 7.11 23.14 1.94
CA GLU A 69 6.09 23.64 1.00
C GLU A 69 6.47 23.33 -0.46
N ALA A 70 7.74 23.56 -0.82
CA ALA A 70 8.27 23.21 -2.14
C ALA A 70 8.17 21.70 -2.47
N GLN A 71 8.46 20.83 -1.49
CA GLN A 71 8.29 19.38 -1.68
C GLN A 71 6.81 19.00 -1.80
N SER A 72 5.94 19.65 -1.04
CA SER A 72 4.50 19.43 -1.13
C SER A 72 3.97 19.83 -2.50
N GLU A 73 4.37 21.00 -3.01
CA GLU A 73 4.00 21.48 -4.35
C GLU A 73 4.52 20.56 -5.46
N GLU A 74 5.79 20.13 -5.38
CA GLU A 74 6.34 19.14 -6.32
C GLU A 74 5.55 17.82 -6.27
N LEU A 75 5.20 17.38 -5.06
CA LEU A 75 4.32 16.24 -4.81
C LEU A 75 2.84 16.58 -5.02
N GLU A 76 2.43 17.75 -5.48
CA GLU A 76 1.04 18.04 -5.85
C GLU A 76 0.91 18.38 -7.33
N GLY A 77 2.05 18.52 -8.02
CA GLY A 77 2.17 18.67 -9.45
C GLY A 77 1.64 17.48 -10.25
N GLU A 78 1.49 17.74 -11.55
CA GLU A 78 1.02 16.77 -12.54
C GLU A 78 2.01 15.61 -12.72
N VAL A 79 1.48 14.41 -12.96
CA VAL A 79 2.32 13.23 -13.19
C VAL A 79 2.74 13.21 -14.64
N SER A 80 4.04 13.34 -14.89
CA SER A 80 4.59 13.34 -16.24
C SER A 80 4.73 11.93 -16.82
N LEU A 81 4.85 11.83 -18.14
CA LEU A 81 5.15 10.55 -18.80
C LEU A 81 6.53 10.02 -18.38
N ASP A 82 7.50 10.91 -18.16
CA ASP A 82 8.86 10.55 -17.71
C ASP A 82 8.84 9.95 -16.29
N ASP A 83 8.01 10.48 -15.39
CA ASP A 83 7.83 9.90 -14.05
C ASP A 83 7.30 8.46 -14.12
N LEU A 84 6.35 8.21 -15.03
CA LEU A 84 5.80 6.87 -15.24
C LEU A 84 6.81 5.93 -15.90
N MET A 85 7.60 6.41 -16.86
CA MET A 85 8.68 5.63 -17.47
C MET A 85 9.75 5.25 -16.44
N GLU A 86 10.18 6.20 -15.62
CA GLU A 86 11.13 5.96 -14.54
C GLU A 86 10.58 4.95 -13.52
N ALA A 87 9.31 5.09 -13.15
CA ALA A 87 8.63 4.16 -12.25
C ALA A 87 8.57 2.74 -12.82
N LEU A 88 8.19 2.61 -14.09
CA LEU A 88 8.07 1.33 -14.79
C LEU A 88 9.43 0.63 -14.95
N GLY A 89 10.47 1.38 -15.29
CA GLY A 89 11.85 0.88 -15.35
C GLY A 89 12.31 0.33 -14.00
N ARG A 90 11.85 0.97 -12.93
CA ARG A 90 12.16 0.59 -11.56
C ARG A 90 11.44 -0.65 -11.06
N MET A 91 10.22 -0.97 -11.48
CA MET A 91 9.41 -2.09 -10.94
C MET A 91 10.14 -3.45 -10.84
N VAL A 92 9.84 -4.30 -9.84
CA VAL A 92 10.48 -5.64 -9.74
C VAL A 92 9.72 -6.63 -10.63
N SER A 93 10.44 -7.41 -11.44
CA SER A 93 9.90 -8.54 -12.20
C SER A 93 9.45 -9.71 -11.33
N ARG A 94 8.58 -10.57 -11.88
CA ARG A 94 8.09 -11.81 -11.22
C ARG A 94 7.35 -11.59 -9.88
N LYS A 95 6.85 -10.38 -9.63
CA LYS A 95 5.90 -10.14 -8.53
C LYS A 95 4.52 -10.65 -8.93
N ALA A 96 3.72 -10.99 -7.92
CA ALA A 96 2.32 -11.35 -8.15
C ALA A 96 1.62 -10.18 -8.86
N PRO A 97 0.78 -10.46 -9.87
CA PRO A 97 0.03 -9.42 -10.56
C PRO A 97 -0.94 -8.71 -9.62
N GLY A 98 -1.27 -7.47 -9.95
CA GLY A 98 -2.22 -6.66 -9.19
C GLY A 98 -3.67 -7.14 -9.37
N PRO A 99 -4.65 -6.35 -8.92
CA PRO A 99 -6.07 -6.64 -9.15
C PRO A 99 -6.45 -6.72 -10.63
N ASP A 100 -5.62 -6.16 -11.51
CA ASP A 100 -5.71 -6.25 -12.98
C ASP A 100 -5.33 -7.62 -13.55
N GLY A 101 -4.63 -8.47 -12.78
CA GLY A 101 -4.10 -9.74 -13.24
C GLY A 101 -2.94 -9.63 -14.25
N LEU A 102 -2.37 -8.44 -14.45
CA LEU A 102 -1.31 -8.19 -15.43
C LEU A 102 0.05 -8.05 -14.73
N PRO A 103 1.10 -8.76 -15.19
CA PRO A 103 2.43 -8.66 -14.59
C PRO A 103 3.19 -7.43 -15.13
N VAL A 104 4.27 -7.02 -14.45
CA VAL A 104 5.08 -5.86 -14.86
C VAL A 104 5.66 -5.98 -16.27
N GLU A 105 5.96 -7.21 -16.70
CA GLU A 105 6.48 -7.50 -18.03
C GLU A 105 5.51 -7.07 -19.13
N PHE A 106 4.19 -7.13 -18.87
CA PHE A 106 3.18 -6.63 -19.79
C PHE A 106 3.27 -5.11 -19.94
N TYR A 107 3.38 -4.40 -18.82
CA TYR A 107 3.50 -2.94 -18.81
C TYR A 107 4.77 -2.45 -19.51
N ARG A 108 5.87 -3.20 -19.37
CA ARG A 108 7.15 -2.93 -20.07
C ARG A 108 7.11 -3.23 -21.56
N ALA A 109 6.26 -4.14 -22.01
CA ALA A 109 6.14 -4.47 -23.43
C ALA A 109 5.40 -3.39 -24.22
N TYR A 110 4.47 -2.65 -23.59
CA TYR A 110 3.60 -1.69 -24.27
C TYR A 110 3.55 -0.29 -23.61
N PRO A 111 4.69 0.34 -23.24
CA PRO A 111 4.69 1.60 -22.53
C PRO A 111 4.08 2.74 -23.36
N THR A 112 4.29 2.74 -24.68
CA THR A 112 3.78 3.78 -25.59
C THR A 112 2.26 3.83 -25.69
N VAL A 113 1.59 2.71 -25.41
CA VAL A 113 0.12 2.62 -25.43
C VAL A 113 -0.45 2.90 -24.03
N ILE A 114 0.19 2.35 -23.00
CA ILE A 114 -0.36 2.34 -21.64
C ILE A 114 -0.07 3.66 -20.90
N LEU A 115 1.17 4.17 -20.97
CA LEU A 115 1.57 5.31 -20.14
C LEU A 115 0.78 6.60 -20.46
N PRO A 116 0.52 6.97 -21.74
CA PRO A 116 -0.28 8.15 -22.04
C PRO A 116 -1.72 8.07 -21.48
N GLN A 117 -2.32 6.87 -21.52
CA GLN A 117 -3.66 6.64 -20.95
C GLN A 117 -3.66 6.78 -19.43
N LEU A 118 -2.58 6.33 -18.77
CA LEU A 118 -2.41 6.48 -17.33
C LEU A 118 -2.28 7.96 -16.93
N VAL A 119 -1.47 8.74 -17.64
CA VAL A 119 -1.34 10.20 -17.40
C VAL A 119 -2.71 10.87 -17.45
N GLN A 120 -3.46 10.65 -18.54
CA GLN A 120 -4.79 11.22 -18.71
C GLN A 120 -5.77 10.81 -17.59
N CYS A 121 -5.71 9.55 -17.15
CA CYS A 121 -6.54 9.08 -16.04
C CYS A 121 -6.14 9.75 -14.71
N THR A 122 -4.85 9.95 -14.46
CA THR A 122 -4.39 10.63 -13.25
C THR A 122 -4.81 12.09 -13.20
N GLU A 123 -4.73 12.81 -14.33
CA GLU A 123 -5.21 14.19 -14.46
C GLU A 123 -6.71 14.27 -14.17
N ARG A 124 -7.52 13.44 -14.84
CA ARG A 124 -8.98 13.41 -14.63
C ARG A 124 -9.35 13.13 -13.17
N CYS A 125 -8.71 12.13 -12.55
CA CYS A 125 -8.93 11.81 -11.14
C CYS A 125 -8.51 12.97 -10.22
N ASN A 126 -7.42 13.66 -10.55
CA ASN A 126 -6.98 14.83 -9.79
C ASN A 126 -7.98 15.99 -9.90
N THR A 127 -8.51 16.28 -11.08
CA THR A 127 -9.54 17.30 -11.27
C THR A 127 -10.80 16.99 -10.47
N VAL A 128 -11.30 15.75 -10.55
CA VAL A 128 -12.48 15.30 -9.78
C VAL A 128 -12.22 15.39 -8.28
N ALA A 129 -11.04 14.98 -7.82
CA ALA A 129 -10.69 15.09 -6.41
C ALA A 129 -10.60 16.56 -5.94
N LYS A 130 -10.14 17.49 -6.79
CA LYS A 130 -10.12 18.92 -6.47
C LYS A 130 -11.54 19.50 -6.36
N SER A 131 -12.44 19.19 -7.30
CA SER A 131 -13.83 19.69 -7.27
C SER A 131 -14.61 19.19 -6.05
N ILE A 132 -14.46 17.91 -5.67
CA ILE A 132 -15.13 17.37 -4.47
C ILE A 132 -14.64 18.04 -3.19
N CYS A 133 -13.35 18.43 -3.13
CA CYS A 133 -12.80 19.15 -1.98
C CYS A 133 -13.30 20.60 -1.89
N GLU A 134 -13.45 21.28 -3.03
CA GLU A 134 -13.91 22.68 -3.11
C GLU A 134 -15.41 22.82 -2.81
N GLU A 135 -16.21 21.81 -3.14
CA GLU A 135 -17.66 21.76 -2.86
C GLU A 135 -17.98 21.45 -1.38
N GLY A 136 -16.97 21.31 -0.51
CA GLY A 136 -17.15 21.15 0.94
C GLY A 136 -17.84 19.84 1.38
N GLN A 137 -18.02 18.88 0.48
CA GLN A 137 -18.61 17.57 0.79
C GLN A 137 -17.65 16.64 1.57
N LEU A 138 -16.37 17.00 1.65
CA LEU A 138 -15.40 16.46 2.60
C LEU A 138 -14.95 17.62 3.50
N THR A 139 -15.30 17.59 4.79
CA THR A 139 -14.84 18.59 5.76
C THR A 139 -13.31 18.60 5.80
N CYS A 140 -12.71 19.68 5.34
CA CYS A 140 -11.29 19.73 5.00
C CYS A 140 -10.32 19.81 6.18
N HIS A 141 -10.79 19.77 7.43
CA HIS A 141 -9.91 19.41 8.57
C HIS A 141 -9.44 17.94 8.51
N ALA A 142 -10.09 17.09 7.71
CA ALA A 142 -9.69 15.70 7.43
C ALA A 142 -9.33 15.46 5.94
N ALA A 143 -9.32 16.51 5.09
CA ALA A 143 -9.10 16.36 3.63
C ALA A 143 -7.65 16.05 3.24
N HIS A 144 -6.68 16.32 4.12
CA HIS A 144 -5.31 15.83 3.95
C HIS A 144 -5.15 14.33 4.30
N GLY A 145 -6.20 13.63 4.72
CA GLY A 145 -6.12 12.24 5.16
C GLY A 145 -6.42 11.24 4.06
N ALA A 146 -7.66 11.15 3.60
CA ALA A 146 -8.09 10.03 2.75
C ALA A 146 -7.57 10.10 1.30
N SER A 147 -7.60 11.29 0.70
CA SER A 147 -7.04 11.55 -0.63
C SER A 147 -5.51 11.48 -0.61
N ALA A 148 -4.89 12.01 0.46
CA ALA A 148 -3.46 11.87 0.65
C ALA A 148 -3.07 10.42 0.94
N ILE A 149 -3.84 9.58 1.65
CA ILE A 149 -3.46 8.17 1.86
C ILE A 149 -3.40 7.43 0.53
N TYR A 150 -4.36 7.64 -0.39
CA TYR A 150 -4.34 6.98 -1.70
C TYR A 150 -3.24 7.56 -2.61
N ARG A 151 -3.06 8.90 -2.63
CA ARG A 151 -1.98 9.57 -3.37
C ARG A 151 -0.59 9.32 -2.79
N HIS A 152 -0.45 9.26 -1.47
CA HIS A 152 0.76 8.92 -0.72
C HIS A 152 1.03 7.43 -0.80
N ALA A 153 0.05 6.54 -0.88
CA ALA A 153 0.28 5.11 -1.13
C ALA A 153 0.74 4.88 -2.58
N LEU A 154 0.07 5.48 -3.57
CA LEU A 154 0.51 5.50 -4.97
C LEU A 154 1.91 6.12 -5.08
N ARG A 155 2.13 7.27 -4.45
CA ARG A 155 3.46 7.88 -4.42
C ARG A 155 4.46 7.11 -3.59
N ARG A 156 4.15 6.41 -2.48
CA ARG A 156 5.08 5.52 -1.75
C ARG A 156 5.51 4.35 -2.62
N LEU A 157 4.60 3.80 -3.41
CA LEU A 157 4.92 2.77 -4.41
C LEU A 157 5.84 3.32 -5.50
N LEU A 158 5.74 4.61 -5.83
CA LEU A 158 6.64 5.33 -6.74
C LEU A 158 7.95 5.85 -6.05
N HIS A 159 7.93 6.16 -4.74
CA HIS A 159 9.00 6.80 -3.96
C HIS A 159 9.94 5.81 -3.27
N THR A 160 9.48 4.60 -2.95
CA THR A 160 10.34 3.54 -2.38
C THR A 160 11.53 3.18 -3.28
N ARG A 161 11.59 3.75 -4.49
CA ARG A 161 12.76 3.70 -5.37
C ARG A 161 13.38 5.03 -5.78
N LYS A 162 12.70 6.18 -5.68
CA LYS A 162 13.38 7.51 -5.77
C LYS A 162 14.32 7.74 -4.57
N ARG A 163 14.10 7.07 -3.43
CA ARG A 163 15.01 7.10 -2.26
C ARG A 163 16.43 6.61 -2.57
N ALA A 164 16.63 5.79 -3.61
CA ALA A 164 17.96 5.37 -4.05
C ALA A 164 18.73 6.44 -4.86
N ARG A 165 18.13 7.62 -5.14
CA ARG A 165 18.81 8.72 -5.84
C ARG A 165 19.30 9.85 -4.93
N LEU A 166 19.01 9.83 -3.63
CA LEU A 166 19.40 10.92 -2.72
C LEU A 166 20.58 10.59 -1.79
N ASP A 167 21.12 9.37 -1.85
CA ASP A 167 22.32 9.00 -1.07
C ASP A 167 23.51 8.73 -2.00
N PRO A 168 24.36 9.73 -2.30
CA PRO A 168 25.68 9.48 -2.88
C PRO A 168 26.72 9.01 -1.84
N ASP A 169 26.43 9.08 -0.54
CA ASP A 169 27.35 8.62 0.51
C ASP A 169 26.74 7.49 1.34
N GLY A 170 27.40 6.33 1.24
CA GLY A 170 27.04 5.13 1.97
C GLY A 170 27.28 5.28 3.48
N SER A 171 26.26 4.90 4.25
CA SER A 171 26.47 4.18 5.50
C SER A 171 25.35 3.16 5.64
N ALA A 172 25.69 1.90 5.34
CA ALA A 172 24.81 0.77 5.54
C ALA A 172 24.82 0.44 7.03
N ASP A 173 23.87 0.96 7.80
CA ASP A 173 23.55 0.41 9.12
C ASP A 173 22.09 0.73 9.46
N ASN A 174 21.22 -0.25 9.21
CA ASN A 174 19.95 -0.37 9.93
C ASN A 174 19.56 -1.84 9.96
N VAL A 175 20.28 -2.58 10.80
CA VAL A 175 19.83 -3.86 11.34
C VAL A 175 18.66 -3.55 12.28
N LEU A 176 17.43 -3.79 11.82
CA LEU A 176 16.26 -3.82 12.70
C LEU A 176 16.34 -5.09 13.54
N ASN A 177 17.01 -5.00 14.69
CA ASN A 177 16.88 -5.99 15.76
C ASN A 177 15.52 -5.78 16.44
N LEU A 178 14.59 -6.69 16.16
CA LEU A 178 13.39 -6.88 16.97
C LEU A 178 13.82 -7.63 18.24
N LYS A 179 13.70 -6.96 19.39
CA LYS A 179 13.63 -7.64 20.70
C LYS A 179 12.23 -8.17 20.91
#